data_AF-B2C4E5-F1
#
_entry.id   AF-B2C4E5-F1
#
_cell.length_a   1.000
_cell.length_b   1.000
_cell.length_c   1.000
_cell.angle_alpha   90.00
_cell.angle_beta   90.00
_cell.angle_gamma   90.00
#
_symmetry.space_group_name_H-M   'P 1'
#
loop_
_entity.id
_entity.type
_entity.pdbx_description
1 polymer ?
#
loop_
_entity_poly.entity_id
_entity_poly.type
_entity_poly.pdbx_seq_one_letter_code
_entity_poly.pdbx_strand_id
1 'polypeptide(L)'
;MVGNGPLGGTCVNSGCVPSKYLLEASHRVFKTEHPKIAGIRPTRVEYSFKEIMDGLKRYVEQAREKKYELVIKGYENVTVIEGLGRFLDRKTVGVKNSNAEKEKILSAKKIIISTGSSPYVPEIEGLRETQFFTSDTIWNLDYLPDSFIIIGGGALGLELGQALLHLGSKVAVIEAMPSLLPMTEPEISYMLKDILSREGMEFHTKARITRIGRTSKGKFADILTHDGKKRVEAEEIIVASGRRPNTGYLELKNAGVKTDQVGGIVTTPKMETSSPNIYAAGDCVSKKMFLETLAAREGVIAVSNIF
;
A
#
# COMPACT_ATOMS: atom_id res chain seq x y z
N MET A 1 8.74 -21.61 4.53
CA MET A 1 8.29 -20.20 4.44
C MET A 1 7.61 -19.84 5.74
N VAL A 2 7.99 -18.71 6.35
CA VAL A 2 7.36 -18.16 7.55
C VAL A 2 6.61 -16.90 7.14
N GLY A 3 5.36 -16.74 7.55
CA GLY A 3 4.57 -15.55 7.23
C GLY A 3 3.39 -15.39 8.17
N ASN A 4 2.90 -14.16 8.31
CA ASN A 4 1.74 -13.83 9.12
C ASN A 4 0.65 -13.23 8.23
N GLY A 5 -0.57 -13.74 8.33
CA GLY A 5 -1.69 -13.35 7.47
C GLY A 5 -1.75 -14.15 6.15
N PRO A 6 -2.62 -13.71 5.22
CA PRO A 6 -2.91 -14.46 4.00
C PRO A 6 -1.68 -14.56 3.07
N LEU A 7 -1.58 -15.71 2.38
CA LEU A 7 -0.54 -15.93 1.37
C LEU A 7 -0.64 -14.91 0.22
N GLY A 8 0.49 -14.66 -0.44
CA GLY A 8 0.63 -13.68 -1.51
C GLY A 8 0.97 -12.25 -1.05
N GLY A 9 0.94 -11.97 0.26
CA GLY A 9 1.36 -10.68 0.81
C GLY A 9 0.49 -9.50 0.35
N THR A 10 1.05 -8.30 0.30
CA THR A 10 0.29 -7.07 0.05
C THR A 10 -0.35 -7.04 -1.35
N CYS A 11 0.38 -7.35 -2.43
CA CYS A 11 -0.09 -7.03 -3.78
C CYS A 11 -1.41 -7.71 -4.16
N VAL A 12 -1.62 -8.98 -3.78
CA VAL A 12 -2.89 -9.67 -4.04
C VAL A 12 -3.98 -9.32 -3.03
N ASN A 13 -3.64 -9.11 -1.76
CA ASN A 13 -4.62 -8.99 -0.68
C ASN A 13 -5.09 -7.56 -0.42
N SER A 14 -4.18 -6.58 -0.48
CA SER A 14 -4.45 -5.19 -0.07
C SER A 14 -3.75 -4.13 -0.94
N GLY A 15 -3.24 -4.51 -2.10
CA GLY A 15 -2.45 -3.65 -2.98
C GLY A 15 -2.96 -3.64 -4.41
N CYS A 16 -2.14 -4.14 -5.32
CA CYS A 16 -2.33 -4.02 -6.76
C CYS A 16 -3.66 -4.63 -7.25
N VAL A 17 -3.98 -5.85 -6.80
CA VAL A 17 -5.17 -6.57 -7.29
C VAL A 17 -6.47 -5.85 -6.92
N PRO A 18 -6.75 -5.53 -5.63
CA PRO A 18 -7.97 -4.80 -5.30
C PRO A 18 -7.99 -3.40 -5.89
N SER A 19 -6.85 -2.69 -5.97
CA SER A 19 -6.83 -1.35 -6.55
C SER A 19 -7.16 -1.35 -8.05
N LYS A 20 -6.62 -2.30 -8.83
CA LYS A 20 -6.92 -2.41 -10.26
C LYS A 20 -8.34 -2.90 -10.53
N TYR A 21 -8.91 -3.71 -9.64
CA TYR A 21 -10.32 -4.07 -9.72
C TYR A 21 -11.21 -2.83 -9.57
N LEU A 22 -10.99 -2.04 -8.50
CA LEU A 22 -11.82 -0.87 -8.22
C LEU A 22 -11.66 0.21 -9.30
N LEU A 23 -10.42 0.47 -9.74
CA LEU A 23 -10.13 1.40 -10.84
C LEU A 23 -10.84 1.01 -12.14
N GLU A 24 -10.84 -0.27 -12.51
CA GLU A 24 -11.52 -0.72 -13.72
C GLU A 24 -13.05 -0.58 -13.60
N ALA A 25 -13.61 -0.91 -12.44
CA ALA A 25 -15.04 -0.73 -12.17
C ALA A 25 -15.44 0.75 -12.27
N SER A 26 -14.70 1.63 -11.60
CA SER A 26 -14.97 3.07 -11.59
C SER A 26 -14.76 3.70 -12.97
N HIS A 27 -13.73 3.27 -13.70
CA HIS A 27 -13.44 3.77 -15.04
C HIS A 27 -14.54 3.42 -16.05
N ARG A 28 -15.21 2.26 -15.90
CA ARG A 28 -16.39 1.90 -16.70
C ARG A 28 -17.58 2.83 -16.43
N VAL A 29 -17.83 3.16 -15.16
CA VAL A 29 -18.85 4.16 -14.78
C VAL A 29 -18.51 5.50 -15.43
N PHE A 30 -17.30 6.02 -15.18
CA PHE A 30 -16.88 7.32 -15.67
C PHE A 30 -16.94 7.44 -17.20
N LYS A 31 -16.44 6.45 -17.95
CA LYS A 31 -16.46 6.48 -19.42
C LYS A 31 -17.86 6.45 -20.02
N THR A 32 -18.78 5.75 -19.36
CA THR A 32 -20.18 5.66 -19.82
C THR A 32 -20.92 6.98 -19.58
N GLU A 33 -20.61 7.66 -18.49
CA GLU A 33 -21.18 8.97 -18.15
C GLU A 33 -20.49 10.13 -18.89
N HIS A 34 -19.25 9.96 -19.33
CA HIS A 34 -18.44 11.00 -19.99
C HIS A 34 -17.84 10.52 -21.32
N PRO A 35 -18.68 10.12 -22.31
CA PRO A 35 -18.18 9.66 -23.60
C PRO A 35 -17.41 10.78 -24.33
N LYS A 36 -16.23 10.44 -24.85
CA LYS A 36 -15.38 11.37 -25.63
C LYS A 36 -15.59 11.27 -27.15
N ILE A 37 -16.49 10.40 -27.59
CA ILE A 37 -16.72 10.11 -29.01
C ILE A 37 -18.02 10.79 -29.45
N ALA A 38 -17.92 11.62 -30.49
CA ALA A 38 -19.08 12.29 -31.07
C ALA A 38 -20.16 11.27 -31.51
N GLY A 39 -21.42 11.56 -31.18
CA GLY A 39 -22.56 10.67 -31.47
C GLY A 39 -22.92 9.71 -30.34
N ILE A 40 -22.07 9.51 -29.33
CA ILE A 40 -22.40 8.75 -28.12
C ILE A 40 -22.94 9.71 -27.05
N ARG A 41 -24.12 9.41 -26.51
CA ARG A 41 -24.75 10.24 -25.47
C ARG A 41 -24.33 9.74 -24.07
N PRO A 42 -24.00 10.65 -23.14
CA PRO A 42 -23.84 10.34 -21.72
C PRO A 42 -25.02 9.51 -21.20
N THR A 43 -24.73 8.45 -20.45
CA THR A 43 -25.76 7.63 -19.78
C THR A 43 -25.36 7.43 -18.34
N ARG A 44 -26.26 7.79 -17.40
CA ARG A 44 -26.06 7.54 -15.97
C ARG A 44 -25.99 6.04 -15.71
N VAL A 45 -24.97 5.60 -15.00
CA VAL A 45 -24.83 4.19 -14.61
C VAL A 45 -25.39 3.99 -13.22
N GLU A 46 -26.33 3.06 -13.08
CA GLU A 46 -26.77 2.59 -11.77
C GLU A 46 -25.85 1.45 -11.31
N TYR A 47 -25.29 1.57 -10.11
CA TYR A 47 -24.45 0.55 -9.51
C TYR A 47 -24.62 0.52 -7.99
N SER A 48 -24.32 -0.63 -7.40
CA SER A 48 -24.22 -0.82 -5.96
C SER A 48 -22.76 -0.82 -5.54
N PHE A 49 -22.33 0.18 -4.78
CA PHE A 49 -20.95 0.22 -4.26
C PHE A 49 -20.63 -1.02 -3.42
N LYS A 50 -21.60 -1.46 -2.61
CA LYS A 50 -21.47 -2.67 -1.81
C LYS A 50 -21.23 -3.91 -2.69
N GLU A 51 -21.98 -4.07 -3.79
CA GLU A 51 -21.78 -5.22 -4.69
C GLU A 51 -20.43 -5.18 -5.41
N ILE A 52 -19.95 -3.99 -5.78
CA ILE A 52 -18.60 -3.80 -6.33
C ILE A 52 -17.55 -4.27 -5.32
N MET A 53 -17.65 -3.84 -4.07
CA MET A 53 -16.72 -4.20 -3.01
C MET A 53 -16.80 -5.70 -2.64
N ASP A 54 -18.00 -6.28 -2.61
CA ASP A 54 -18.16 -7.72 -2.38
C ASP A 54 -17.59 -8.54 -3.56
N GLY A 55 -17.73 -8.05 -4.80
CA GLY A 55 -17.10 -8.63 -5.98
C GLY A 55 -15.57 -8.56 -5.94
N LEU A 56 -15.02 -7.42 -5.49
CA LEU A 56 -13.60 -7.22 -5.27
C LEU A 56 -13.05 -8.23 -4.25
N LYS A 57 -13.71 -8.39 -3.10
CA LYS A 57 -13.32 -9.35 -2.04
C LYS A 57 -13.26 -10.78 -2.60
N ARG A 58 -14.32 -11.21 -3.31
CA ARG A 58 -14.35 -12.53 -3.97
C ARG A 58 -13.24 -12.69 -5.01
N TYR A 59 -12.94 -11.66 -5.80
CA TYR A 59 -11.89 -11.71 -6.80
C TYR A 59 -10.50 -11.84 -6.17
N VAL A 60 -10.24 -11.12 -5.08
CA VAL A 60 -9.00 -11.23 -4.29
C VAL A 60 -8.84 -12.64 -3.73
N GLU A 61 -9.90 -13.23 -3.14
CA GLU A 61 -9.88 -14.60 -2.64
C GLU A 61 -9.52 -15.61 -3.73
N GLN A 62 -10.20 -15.54 -4.88
CA GLN A 62 -9.94 -16.42 -6.02
C GLN A 62 -8.51 -16.24 -6.57
N ALA A 63 -8.03 -14.99 -6.64
CA ALA A 63 -6.68 -14.70 -7.10
C ALA A 63 -5.64 -15.26 -6.14
N ARG A 64 -5.85 -15.13 -4.83
CA ARG A 64 -4.98 -15.68 -3.79
C ARG A 64 -4.92 -17.20 -3.87
N GLU A 65 -6.08 -17.84 -3.92
CA GLU A 65 -6.19 -19.30 -4.00
C GLU A 65 -5.43 -19.84 -5.22
N LYS A 66 -5.74 -19.31 -6.41
CA LYS A 66 -5.18 -19.82 -7.68
C LYS A 66 -3.69 -19.53 -7.84
N LYS A 67 -3.24 -18.34 -7.47
CA LYS A 67 -1.86 -17.90 -7.75
C LYS A 67 -0.86 -18.26 -6.67
N TYR A 68 -1.30 -18.49 -5.43
CA TYR A 68 -0.41 -18.72 -4.30
C TYR A 68 -0.74 -20.00 -3.55
N GLU A 69 -1.97 -20.18 -3.08
CA GLU A 69 -2.30 -21.32 -2.20
C GLU A 69 -2.19 -22.66 -2.94
N LEU A 70 -2.78 -22.78 -4.13
CA LEU A 70 -2.67 -24.00 -4.94
C LEU A 70 -1.25 -24.23 -5.46
N VAL A 71 -0.53 -23.16 -5.81
CA VAL A 71 0.86 -23.25 -6.27
C VAL A 71 1.77 -23.79 -5.17
N ILE A 72 1.66 -23.26 -3.95
CA ILE A 72 2.47 -23.72 -2.82
C ILE A 72 2.10 -25.15 -2.43
N LYS A 73 0.80 -25.51 -2.44
CA LYS A 73 0.36 -26.89 -2.20
C LYS A 73 0.93 -27.89 -3.22
N GLY A 74 1.22 -27.44 -4.44
CA GLY A 74 1.87 -28.26 -5.48
C GLY A 74 3.36 -28.55 -5.24
N TYR A 75 4.01 -27.88 -4.28
CA TYR A 75 5.42 -28.10 -3.94
C TYR A 75 5.56 -28.96 -2.68
N GLU A 76 6.01 -30.21 -2.85
CA GLU A 76 6.21 -31.15 -1.73
C GLU A 76 7.29 -30.70 -0.74
N ASN A 77 8.24 -29.87 -1.19
CA ASN A 77 9.39 -29.42 -0.41
C ASN A 77 9.20 -28.04 0.26
N VAL A 78 7.98 -27.50 0.27
CA VAL A 78 7.69 -26.20 0.88
C VAL A 78 6.80 -26.36 2.10
N THR A 79 7.36 -26.13 3.29
CA THR A 79 6.56 -26.01 4.52
C THR A 79 6.16 -24.56 4.76
N VAL A 80 4.86 -24.30 4.93
CA VAL A 80 4.34 -22.99 5.37
C VAL A 80 4.15 -23.01 6.88
N ILE A 81 4.65 -21.97 7.55
CA ILE A 81 4.56 -21.80 9.00
C ILE A 81 3.95 -20.43 9.25
N GLU A 82 2.78 -20.41 9.88
CA GLU A 82 2.11 -19.18 10.26
C GLU A 82 2.73 -18.59 11.53
N GLY A 83 3.15 -17.34 11.46
CA GLY A 83 3.63 -16.56 12.60
C GLY A 83 4.63 -15.48 12.19
N LEU A 84 4.98 -14.64 13.16
CA LEU A 84 6.01 -13.61 13.01
C LEU A 84 7.37 -14.19 13.38
N GLY A 85 8.32 -14.13 12.44
CA GLY A 85 9.70 -14.53 12.65
C GLY A 85 10.56 -13.38 13.18
N ARG A 86 11.43 -13.66 14.15
CA ARG A 86 12.51 -12.77 14.59
C ARG A 86 13.83 -13.52 14.70
N PHE A 87 14.94 -12.86 14.41
CA PHE A 87 16.25 -13.46 14.54
C PHE A 87 16.65 -13.61 16.00
N LEU A 88 17.02 -14.83 16.39
CA LEU A 88 17.67 -15.09 17.68
C LEU A 88 19.19 -15.03 17.53
N ASP A 89 19.68 -15.48 16.37
CA ASP A 89 21.06 -15.33 15.93
C ASP A 89 21.12 -15.34 14.38
N ARG A 90 22.31 -15.52 13.80
CA ARG A 90 22.54 -15.51 12.34
C ARG A 90 21.95 -16.69 11.56
N LYS A 91 21.55 -17.77 12.25
CA LYS A 91 21.05 -19.02 11.66
C LYS A 91 19.72 -19.47 12.25
N THR A 92 19.30 -18.90 13.38
CA THR A 92 18.07 -19.29 14.07
C THR A 92 17.03 -18.17 14.11
N VAL A 93 15.78 -18.55 13.85
CA VAL A 93 14.62 -17.68 13.85
C VAL A 93 13.59 -18.23 14.82
N GLY A 94 13.16 -17.40 15.76
CA GLY A 94 12.00 -17.67 16.60
C GLY A 94 10.74 -17.25 15.88
N VAL A 95 9.74 -18.13 15.81
CA VAL A 95 8.45 -17.89 15.15
C VAL A 95 7.34 -17.91 16.18
N LYS A 96 6.69 -16.77 16.38
CA LYS A 96 5.55 -16.63 17.29
C LYS A 96 4.26 -16.50 16.50
N ASN A 97 3.37 -17.47 16.68
CA ASN A 97 1.98 -17.39 16.23
C ASN A 97 1.14 -16.80 17.38
N SER A 98 0.19 -15.90 17.09
CA SER A 98 -0.67 -15.30 18.12
C SER A 98 -1.50 -16.33 18.90
N ASN A 99 -1.76 -17.48 18.30
CA ASN A 99 -2.55 -18.56 18.90
C ASN A 99 -1.70 -19.64 19.58
N ALA A 100 -0.37 -19.52 19.56
CA ALA A 100 0.54 -20.50 20.15
C ALA A 100 1.13 -19.99 21.47
N GLU A 101 1.09 -20.84 22.50
CA GLU A 101 1.71 -20.53 23.80
C GLU A 101 3.24 -20.45 23.73
N LYS A 102 3.85 -21.20 22.81
CA LYS A 102 5.31 -21.32 22.69
C LYS A 102 5.80 -20.86 21.32
N GLU A 103 6.95 -20.19 21.34
CA GLU A 103 7.69 -19.81 20.14
C GLU A 103 8.33 -21.06 19.50
N LYS A 104 8.15 -21.23 18.19
CA LYS A 104 8.81 -22.29 17.42
C LYS A 104 10.19 -21.81 16.95
N ILE A 105 11.24 -22.51 17.34
CA ILE A 105 12.60 -22.20 16.91
C ILE A 105 12.93 -22.98 15.64
N LEU A 106 13.37 -22.27 14.61
CA LEU A 106 13.78 -22.82 13.33
C LEU A 106 15.25 -22.49 13.08
N SER A 107 16.01 -23.44 12.55
CA SER A 107 17.37 -23.20 12.07
C SER A 107 17.42 -23.36 10.54
N ALA A 108 18.25 -22.53 9.90
CA ALA A 108 18.41 -22.56 8.44
C ALA A 108 19.87 -22.30 8.05
N LYS A 109 20.31 -22.96 6.97
CA LYS A 109 21.65 -22.72 6.39
C LYS A 109 21.72 -21.38 5.66
N LYS A 110 20.61 -20.96 5.06
CA LYS A 110 20.44 -19.77 4.22
C LYS A 110 19.07 -19.17 4.53
N ILE A 111 18.96 -17.85 4.58
CA ILE A 111 17.71 -17.14 4.92
C ILE A 111 17.47 -16.03 3.91
N ILE A 112 16.26 -15.93 3.37
CA ILE A 112 15.79 -14.77 2.60
C ILE A 112 14.78 -14.01 3.47
N ILE A 113 15.02 -12.72 3.65
CA ILE A 113 14.08 -11.79 4.29
C ILE A 113 13.25 -11.14 3.18
N SER A 114 11.94 -11.35 3.22
CA SER A 114 10.99 -10.80 2.23
C SER A 114 9.73 -10.27 2.91
N THR A 115 9.91 -9.49 3.98
CA THR A 115 8.82 -9.01 4.85
C THR A 115 8.01 -7.86 4.26
N GLY A 116 8.43 -7.33 3.11
CA GLY A 116 7.73 -6.27 2.40
C GLY A 116 7.69 -4.95 3.17
N SER A 117 6.61 -4.19 2.99
CA SER A 117 6.40 -2.87 3.57
C SER A 117 4.97 -2.70 4.06
N SER A 118 4.73 -1.73 4.94
CA SER A 118 3.39 -1.33 5.43
C SER A 118 3.15 0.16 5.20
N PRO A 119 1.89 0.64 5.13
CA PRO A 119 1.57 2.05 5.00
C PRO A 119 2.26 2.90 6.07
N TYR A 120 2.84 4.02 5.66
CA TYR A 120 3.43 4.98 6.57
C TYR A 120 2.36 5.97 7.06
N VAL A 121 2.14 5.99 8.38
CA VAL A 121 1.25 6.96 9.02
C VAL A 121 2.10 8.08 9.63
N PRO A 122 2.01 9.32 9.12
CA PRO A 122 2.79 10.44 9.63
C PRO A 122 2.34 10.85 11.03
N GLU A 123 3.25 11.44 11.80
CA GLU A 123 2.92 12.03 13.10
C GLU A 123 2.25 13.40 12.90
N ILE A 124 0.92 13.39 12.91
CA ILE A 124 0.07 14.57 12.80
C ILE A 124 -0.84 14.59 14.02
N GLU A 125 -0.96 15.75 14.68
CA GLU A 125 -1.84 15.94 15.83
C GLU A 125 -3.28 15.51 15.49
N GLY A 126 -3.84 14.58 16.27
CA GLY A 126 -5.22 14.10 16.12
C GLY A 126 -5.44 13.04 15.03
N LEU A 127 -4.45 12.69 14.21
CA LEU A 127 -4.63 11.71 13.13
C LEU A 127 -4.93 10.30 13.68
N ARG A 128 -4.24 9.85 14.74
CA ARG A 128 -4.42 8.49 15.27
C ARG A 128 -5.77 8.32 15.95
N GLU A 129 -6.29 9.39 16.52
CA GLU A 129 -7.54 9.46 17.27
C GLU A 129 -8.77 9.58 16.35
N THR A 130 -8.58 10.00 15.10
CA THR A 130 -9.69 10.32 14.18
C THR A 130 -10.22 9.12 13.41
N GLN A 131 -9.55 7.96 13.48
CA GLN A 131 -9.74 6.80 12.60
C GLN A 131 -9.56 7.18 11.13
N PHE A 132 -8.79 6.41 10.38
CA PHE A 132 -8.49 6.67 8.97
C PHE A 132 -8.33 5.36 8.21
N PHE A 133 -8.45 5.45 6.90
CA PHE A 133 -8.12 4.37 6.00
C PHE A 133 -6.67 4.47 5.54
N THR A 134 -6.10 3.32 5.24
CA THR A 134 -4.85 3.21 4.48
C THR A 134 -5.10 2.31 3.27
N SER A 135 -4.06 2.08 2.45
CA SER A 135 -4.12 1.02 1.44
C SER A 135 -4.45 -0.35 2.02
N ASP A 136 -4.20 -0.60 3.30
CA ASP A 136 -4.50 -1.91 3.88
C ASP A 136 -5.95 -2.05 4.35
N THR A 137 -6.63 -0.94 4.67
CA THR A 137 -7.95 -0.97 5.32
C THR A 137 -9.10 -0.45 4.47
N ILE A 138 -8.83 0.30 3.40
CA ILE A 138 -9.86 0.91 2.53
C ILE A 138 -10.81 -0.12 1.88
N TRP A 139 -10.34 -1.35 1.69
CA TRP A 139 -11.09 -2.43 1.06
C TRP A 139 -12.26 -2.97 1.91
N ASN A 140 -12.37 -2.52 3.16
CA ASN A 140 -13.43 -2.91 4.09
C ASN A 140 -14.61 -1.93 4.10
N LEU A 141 -14.62 -0.93 3.21
CA LEU A 141 -15.79 -0.05 3.05
C LEU A 141 -16.99 -0.85 2.53
N ASP A 142 -18.14 -0.67 3.20
CA ASP A 142 -19.42 -1.28 2.80
C ASP A 142 -20.39 -0.27 2.17
N TYR A 143 -20.06 1.02 2.21
CA TYR A 143 -20.77 2.11 1.56
C TYR A 143 -19.76 3.09 0.98
N LEU A 144 -20.19 3.96 0.07
CA LEU A 144 -19.36 5.01 -0.50
C LEU A 144 -19.53 6.31 0.31
N PRO A 145 -18.50 6.79 1.02
CA PRO A 145 -18.51 8.10 1.66
C PRO A 145 -18.70 9.24 0.65
N ASP A 146 -19.42 10.29 1.04
CA ASP A 146 -19.72 11.43 0.18
C ASP A 146 -18.45 12.21 -0.19
N SER A 147 -17.43 12.15 0.66
CA SER A 147 -16.17 12.87 0.47
C SER A 147 -14.97 12.26 1.18
N PHE A 148 -13.79 12.44 0.59
CA PHE A 148 -12.51 11.99 1.12
C PHE A 148 -11.46 13.10 1.14
N ILE A 149 -10.70 13.16 2.25
CA ILE A 149 -9.37 13.78 2.27
C ILE A 149 -8.32 12.68 2.08
N ILE A 150 -7.44 12.85 1.09
CA ILE A 150 -6.31 11.97 0.85
C ILE A 150 -5.01 12.67 1.23
N ILE A 151 -4.25 12.05 2.14
CA ILE A 151 -2.96 12.58 2.63
C ILE A 151 -1.82 11.92 1.84
N GLY A 152 -1.31 12.63 0.84
CA GLY A 152 -0.24 12.20 -0.05
C GLY A 152 -0.69 12.07 -1.52
N GLY A 153 -0.01 12.80 -2.40
CA GLY A 153 -0.18 12.84 -3.85
C GLY A 153 0.72 11.86 -4.62
N GLY A 154 1.03 10.71 -4.00
CA GLY A 154 1.69 9.59 -4.65
C GLY A 154 0.72 8.73 -5.48
N ALA A 155 1.25 7.78 -6.26
CA ALA A 155 0.44 6.96 -7.17
C ALA A 155 -0.76 6.29 -6.49
N LEU A 156 -0.57 5.72 -5.30
CA LEU A 156 -1.64 5.10 -4.51
C LEU A 156 -2.79 6.09 -4.21
N GLY A 157 -2.44 7.28 -3.72
CA GLY A 157 -3.44 8.30 -3.35
C GLY A 157 -4.23 8.78 -4.56
N LEU A 158 -3.55 8.96 -5.69
CA LEU A 158 -4.20 9.38 -6.95
C LEU A 158 -5.07 8.28 -7.56
N GLU A 159 -4.61 7.03 -7.53
CA GLU A 159 -5.38 5.88 -8.01
C GLU A 159 -6.67 5.69 -7.21
N LEU A 160 -6.57 5.64 -5.88
CA LEU A 160 -7.75 5.52 -5.01
C LEU A 160 -8.65 6.75 -5.14
N GLY A 161 -8.07 7.94 -5.17
CA GLY A 161 -8.81 9.18 -5.34
C GLY A 161 -9.59 9.21 -6.63
N GLN A 162 -8.98 8.82 -7.76
CA GLN A 162 -9.68 8.79 -9.04
C GLN A 162 -10.80 7.74 -9.03
N ALA A 163 -10.55 6.56 -8.45
CA ALA A 163 -11.56 5.53 -8.38
C ALA A 163 -12.80 5.97 -7.57
N LEU A 164 -12.59 6.58 -6.41
CA LEU A 164 -13.67 7.07 -5.55
C LEU A 164 -14.39 8.27 -6.19
N LEU A 165 -13.66 9.16 -6.85
CA LEU A 165 -14.22 10.29 -7.61
C LEU A 165 -15.12 9.82 -8.75
N HIS A 166 -14.68 8.82 -9.52
CA HIS A 166 -15.45 8.23 -10.62
C HIS A 166 -16.69 7.48 -10.14
N LEU A 167 -16.72 7.05 -8.88
CA LEU A 167 -17.90 6.51 -8.21
C LEU A 167 -18.70 7.61 -7.49
N GLY A 168 -18.37 8.90 -7.66
CA GLY A 168 -19.21 10.00 -7.21
C GLY A 168 -18.85 10.64 -5.87
N SER A 169 -17.81 10.17 -5.17
CA SER A 169 -17.29 10.89 -3.99
C SER A 169 -16.59 12.18 -4.38
N LYS A 170 -16.64 13.21 -3.53
CA LYS A 170 -15.73 14.36 -3.64
C LYS A 170 -14.36 13.98 -3.09
N VAL A 171 -13.28 14.39 -3.75
CA VAL A 171 -11.91 14.03 -3.33
C VAL A 171 -11.02 15.26 -3.27
N ALA A 172 -10.41 15.48 -2.11
CA ALA A 172 -9.37 16.49 -1.90
C ALA A 172 -8.04 15.81 -1.52
N VAL A 173 -7.00 16.06 -2.30
CA VAL A 173 -5.64 15.53 -2.06
C VAL A 173 -4.78 16.62 -1.44
N ILE A 174 -4.20 16.33 -0.28
CA ILE A 174 -3.27 17.22 0.42
C ILE A 174 -1.85 16.64 0.26
N GLU A 175 -0.97 17.41 -0.37
CA GLU A 175 0.42 17.04 -0.65
C GLU A 175 1.36 18.12 -0.09
N ALA A 176 2.32 17.68 0.73
CA ALA A 176 3.32 18.55 1.33
C ALA A 176 4.31 19.09 0.29
N MET A 177 4.59 18.30 -0.74
CA MET A 177 5.51 18.64 -1.82
C MET A 177 4.89 19.61 -2.84
N PRO A 178 5.72 20.30 -3.65
CA PRO A 178 5.26 21.18 -4.72
C PRO A 178 4.46 20.50 -5.84
N SER A 179 4.70 19.22 -6.07
CA SER A 179 4.16 18.46 -7.18
C SER A 179 3.59 17.12 -6.71
N LEU A 180 2.68 16.57 -7.52
CA LEU A 180 2.26 15.18 -7.39
C LEU A 180 3.37 14.28 -7.95
N LEU A 181 3.38 13.00 -7.59
CA LEU A 181 4.35 12.03 -8.10
C LEU A 181 5.79 12.59 -8.16
N PRO A 182 6.38 13.05 -7.04
CA PRO A 182 7.64 13.80 -7.05
C PRO A 182 8.86 13.01 -7.59
N MET A 183 8.70 11.71 -7.84
CA MET A 183 9.71 10.83 -8.44
C MET A 183 9.62 10.75 -9.97
N THR A 184 8.65 11.41 -10.60
CA THR A 184 8.49 11.48 -12.07
C THR A 184 8.89 12.85 -12.61
N GLU A 185 9.06 12.95 -13.92
CA GLU A 185 9.34 14.23 -14.59
C GLU A 185 8.21 15.26 -14.33
N PRO A 186 8.53 16.55 -14.16
CA PRO A 186 7.56 17.58 -13.81
C PRO A 186 6.37 17.68 -14.76
N GLU A 187 6.59 17.50 -16.07
CA GLU A 187 5.56 17.56 -17.12
C GLU A 187 4.48 16.51 -16.89
N ILE A 188 4.86 15.31 -16.41
CA ILE A 188 3.93 14.24 -16.08
C ILE A 188 3.08 14.65 -14.87
N SER A 189 3.70 15.22 -13.83
CA SER A 189 2.95 15.71 -12.67
C SER A 189 1.98 16.81 -13.03
N TYR A 190 2.37 17.76 -13.88
CA TYR A 190 1.52 18.89 -14.28
C TYR A 190 0.33 18.41 -15.10
N MET A 191 0.58 17.57 -16.11
CA MET A 191 -0.47 17.03 -16.96
C MET A 191 -1.46 16.18 -16.17
N LEU A 192 -0.96 15.31 -15.27
CA LEU A 192 -1.82 14.47 -14.45
C LEU A 192 -2.69 15.28 -13.49
N LYS A 193 -2.11 16.31 -12.85
CA LYS A 193 -2.87 17.22 -11.98
C LYS A 193 -3.98 17.93 -12.76
N ASP A 194 -3.68 18.47 -13.94
CA ASP A 194 -4.66 19.15 -14.79
C ASP A 194 -5.81 18.21 -15.22
N ILE A 195 -5.49 16.98 -15.65
CA ILE A 195 -6.50 15.99 -16.02
C ILE A 195 -7.40 15.65 -14.82
N LEU A 196 -6.82 15.30 -13.67
CA LEU A 196 -7.59 14.90 -12.49
C LEU A 196 -8.41 16.08 -11.91
N SER A 197 -7.91 17.31 -12.01
CA SER A 197 -8.68 18.49 -11.63
C SER A 197 -9.88 18.73 -12.56
N ARG A 198 -9.74 18.49 -13.87
CA ARG A 198 -10.88 18.54 -14.80
C ARG A 198 -11.92 17.45 -14.54
N GLU A 199 -11.50 16.32 -14.00
CA GLU A 199 -12.39 15.26 -13.53
C GLU A 199 -13.07 15.60 -12.19
N GLY A 200 -12.65 16.66 -11.50
CA GLY A 200 -13.27 17.16 -10.26
C GLY A 200 -12.45 16.95 -8.99
N MET A 201 -11.21 16.46 -9.08
CA MET A 201 -10.34 16.29 -7.92
C MET A 201 -9.73 17.62 -7.46
N GLU A 202 -9.85 17.91 -6.16
CA GLU A 202 -9.23 19.08 -5.54
C GLU A 202 -7.81 18.75 -5.07
N PHE A 203 -6.87 19.69 -5.23
CA PHE A 203 -5.49 19.52 -4.83
C PHE A 203 -4.96 20.70 -4.00
N HIS A 204 -4.39 20.38 -2.84
CA HIS A 204 -3.60 21.30 -2.03
C HIS A 204 -2.14 20.83 -2.01
N THR A 205 -1.35 21.29 -2.98
CA THR A 205 0.11 21.08 -3.02
C THR A 205 0.84 22.16 -2.21
N LYS A 206 2.07 21.90 -1.76
CA LYS A 206 2.79 22.77 -0.80
C LYS A 206 1.97 23.03 0.46
N ALA A 207 1.18 22.03 0.89
CA ALA A 207 0.26 22.16 2.01
C ALA A 207 0.70 21.23 3.15
N ARG A 208 1.04 21.81 4.30
CA ARG A 208 1.38 21.04 5.50
C ARG A 208 0.15 20.89 6.38
N ILE A 209 -0.26 19.66 6.66
CA ILE A 209 -1.30 19.41 7.66
C ILE A 209 -0.73 19.69 9.06
N THR A 210 -1.41 20.54 9.83
CA THR A 210 -1.02 20.86 11.20
C THR A 210 -1.84 20.11 12.23
N ARG A 211 -3.11 19.81 11.92
CA ARG A 211 -4.02 19.12 12.84
C ARG A 211 -5.10 18.40 12.06
N ILE A 212 -5.50 17.23 12.54
CA ILE A 212 -6.66 16.49 12.09
C ILE A 212 -7.63 16.33 13.25
N GLY A 213 -8.92 16.37 12.97
CA GLY A 213 -9.94 16.22 14.00
C GLY A 213 -11.26 15.74 13.43
N ARG A 214 -12.23 15.55 14.33
CA ARG A 214 -13.60 15.17 14.00
C ARG A 214 -14.52 16.38 14.06
N THR A 215 -15.52 16.40 13.21
CA THR A 215 -16.69 17.29 13.30
C THR A 215 -17.93 16.46 13.61
N SER A 216 -19.09 17.10 13.73
CA SER A 216 -20.37 16.38 13.86
C SER A 216 -20.79 15.64 12.59
N LYS A 217 -20.17 15.93 11.45
CA LYS A 217 -20.54 15.43 10.12
C LYS A 217 -19.43 14.65 9.41
N GLY A 218 -18.27 14.48 10.05
CA GLY A 218 -17.10 13.87 9.42
C GLY A 218 -15.79 14.26 10.12
N LYS A 219 -14.80 14.60 9.31
CA LYS A 219 -13.41 14.85 9.72
C LYS A 219 -12.91 16.13 9.05
N PHE A 220 -11.88 16.72 9.63
CA PHE A 220 -11.22 17.89 9.05
C PHE A 220 -9.70 17.77 9.09
N ALA A 221 -9.05 18.46 8.17
CA ALA A 221 -7.61 18.72 8.17
C ALA A 221 -7.38 20.24 8.15
N ASP A 222 -6.75 20.76 9.20
CA ASP A 222 -6.20 22.11 9.20
C ASP A 222 -4.85 22.08 8.46
N ILE A 223 -4.76 22.86 7.38
CA ILE A 223 -3.58 22.95 6.53
C ILE A 223 -2.97 24.34 6.55
N LEU A 224 -1.66 24.40 6.49
CA LEU A 224 -0.89 25.61 6.23
C LEU A 224 -0.41 25.59 4.77
N THR A 225 -0.85 26.57 4.00
CA THR A 225 -0.39 26.80 2.61
C THR A 225 0.33 28.15 2.52
N HIS A 226 0.85 28.48 1.34
CA HIS A 226 1.41 29.81 1.08
C HIS A 226 0.39 30.96 1.21
N ASP A 227 -0.91 30.67 1.03
CA ASP A 227 -2.00 31.64 1.19
C ASP A 227 -2.46 31.80 2.65
N GLY A 228 -1.85 31.06 3.57
CA GLY A 228 -2.23 31.02 4.99
C GLY A 228 -2.90 29.72 5.42
N LYS A 229 -3.65 29.80 6.53
CA LYS A 229 -4.32 28.64 7.12
C LYS A 229 -5.66 28.38 6.44
N LYS A 230 -5.93 27.13 6.08
CA LYS A 230 -7.20 26.67 5.52
C LYS A 230 -7.66 25.42 6.26
N ARG A 231 -8.97 25.15 6.24
CA ARG A 231 -9.56 23.90 6.73
C ARG A 231 -10.20 23.17 5.56
N VAL A 232 -9.88 21.91 5.41
CA VAL A 232 -10.53 20.98 4.47
C VAL A 232 -11.39 20.02 5.29
N GLU A 233 -12.63 19.80 4.87
CA GLU A 233 -13.55 18.87 5.54
C GLU A 233 -13.97 17.77 4.57
N ALA A 234 -14.10 16.56 5.10
CA ALA A 234 -14.61 15.41 4.38
C ALA A 234 -15.23 14.41 5.36
N GLU A 235 -15.99 13.45 4.85
CA GLU A 235 -16.52 12.37 5.67
C GLU A 235 -15.39 11.46 6.18
N GLU A 236 -14.49 11.08 5.26
CA GLU A 236 -13.44 10.09 5.54
C GLU A 236 -12.03 10.56 5.15
N ILE A 237 -11.02 9.94 5.76
CA ILE A 237 -9.59 10.24 5.53
C ILE A 237 -8.87 8.99 5.05
N ILE A 238 -8.07 9.13 3.98
CA ILE A 238 -7.15 8.11 3.48
C ILE A 238 -5.72 8.60 3.66
N VAL A 239 -4.91 7.83 4.37
CA VAL A 239 -3.46 8.07 4.51
C VAL A 239 -2.72 7.30 3.43
N ALA A 240 -2.12 8.04 2.50
CA ALA A 240 -1.36 7.54 1.35
C ALA A 240 0.06 8.14 1.30
N SER A 241 0.65 8.45 2.46
CA SER A 241 1.91 9.19 2.61
C SER A 241 3.18 8.36 2.34
N GLY A 242 3.04 7.23 1.64
CA GLY A 242 4.13 6.28 1.37
C GLY A 242 4.05 5.02 2.23
N ARG A 243 5.14 4.24 2.21
CA ARG A 243 5.26 2.95 2.90
C ARG A 243 6.61 2.85 3.61
N ARG A 244 6.68 2.01 4.65
CA ARG A 244 7.92 1.71 5.38
C ARG A 244 8.26 0.21 5.35
N PRO A 245 9.55 -0.16 5.22
CA PRO A 245 10.01 -1.54 5.37
C PRO A 245 9.54 -2.22 6.66
N ASN A 246 9.11 -3.47 6.56
CA ASN A 246 8.65 -4.28 7.69
C ASN A 246 9.82 -4.99 8.38
N THR A 247 10.72 -4.22 8.99
CA THR A 247 11.97 -4.76 9.58
C THR A 247 12.05 -4.60 11.09
N GLY A 248 11.20 -3.76 11.68
CA GLY A 248 11.26 -3.41 13.10
C GLY A 248 11.07 -4.58 14.07
N TYR A 249 10.32 -5.61 13.70
CA TYR A 249 10.06 -6.79 14.55
C TYR A 249 11.07 -7.94 14.34
N LEU A 250 11.98 -7.82 13.36
CA LEU A 250 12.85 -8.91 12.95
C LEU A 250 14.05 -9.11 13.88
N GLU A 251 14.36 -8.17 14.77
CA GLU A 251 15.56 -8.21 15.61
C GLU A 251 16.87 -8.37 14.81
N LEU A 252 16.97 -7.67 13.67
CA LEU A 252 18.06 -7.80 12.67
C LEU A 252 19.48 -7.67 13.24
N LYS A 253 19.64 -6.96 14.36
CA LYS A 253 20.92 -6.81 15.06
C LYS A 253 21.48 -8.16 15.53
N ASN A 254 20.63 -9.08 15.99
CA ASN A 254 21.03 -10.44 16.42
C ASN A 254 21.63 -11.25 15.27
N ALA A 255 21.22 -10.95 14.04
CA ALA A 255 21.73 -11.58 12.83
C ALA A 255 22.86 -10.79 12.16
N GLY A 256 23.26 -9.62 12.68
CA GLY A 256 24.29 -8.77 12.06
C GLY A 256 23.86 -8.15 10.73
N VAL A 257 22.56 -7.93 10.53
CA VAL A 257 22.00 -7.33 9.31
C VAL A 257 21.85 -5.82 9.49
N LYS A 258 22.47 -5.04 8.60
CA LYS A 258 22.42 -3.57 8.60
C LYS A 258 21.20 -3.05 7.85
N THR A 259 20.64 -1.94 8.34
CA THR A 259 19.58 -1.18 7.68
C THR A 259 20.02 0.26 7.41
N ASP A 260 19.35 0.93 6.48
CA ASP A 260 19.43 2.37 6.30
C ASP A 260 18.67 3.15 7.41
N GLN A 261 18.59 4.47 7.27
CA GLN A 261 17.95 5.37 8.23
C GLN A 261 16.43 5.19 8.34
N VAL A 262 15.78 4.63 7.31
CA VAL A 262 14.32 4.41 7.30
C VAL A 262 13.94 2.95 7.57
N GLY A 263 14.93 2.11 7.88
CA GLY A 263 14.77 0.71 8.24
C GLY A 263 14.84 -0.27 7.06
N GLY A 264 15.22 0.17 5.86
CA GLY A 264 15.42 -0.70 4.71
C GLY A 264 16.70 -1.53 4.85
N ILE A 265 16.64 -2.83 4.60
CA ILE A 265 17.81 -3.73 4.66
C ILE A 265 18.78 -3.36 3.54
N VAL A 266 20.04 -3.09 3.90
CA VAL A 266 21.07 -2.78 2.91
C VAL A 266 21.55 -4.08 2.25
N THR A 267 21.50 -4.12 0.92
CA THR A 267 21.93 -5.28 0.14
C THR A 267 22.90 -4.92 -0.96
N THR A 268 23.72 -5.88 -1.39
CA THR A 268 24.46 -5.81 -2.65
C THR A 268 23.53 -6.00 -3.86
N PRO A 269 23.96 -5.78 -5.12
CA PRO A 269 23.17 -6.12 -6.31
C PRO A 269 22.80 -7.60 -6.42
N LYS A 270 23.50 -8.49 -5.68
CA LYS A 270 23.21 -9.93 -5.58
C LYS A 270 22.20 -10.28 -4.48
N MET A 271 21.57 -9.26 -3.86
CA MET A 271 20.62 -9.37 -2.76
C MET A 271 21.22 -9.90 -1.45
N GLU A 272 22.55 -9.90 -1.32
CA GLU A 272 23.26 -10.29 -0.09
C GLU A 272 23.18 -9.17 0.94
N THR A 273 22.87 -9.50 2.20
CA THR A 273 22.93 -8.53 3.30
C THR A 273 24.35 -8.39 3.84
N SER A 274 24.53 -7.54 4.86
CA SER A 274 25.80 -7.47 5.61
C SER A 274 26.15 -8.75 6.38
N SER A 275 25.20 -9.69 6.53
CA SER A 275 25.43 -10.95 7.22
C SER A 275 25.53 -12.10 6.20
N PRO A 276 26.66 -12.83 6.17
CA PRO A 276 26.81 -14.03 5.36
C PRO A 276 25.63 -15.00 5.51
N ASN A 277 25.18 -15.55 4.38
CA ASN A 277 24.07 -16.49 4.26
C ASN A 277 22.66 -15.90 4.50
N ILE A 278 22.55 -14.58 4.70
CA ILE A 278 21.28 -13.88 4.80
C ILE A 278 21.14 -12.93 3.60
N TYR A 279 20.02 -13.05 2.92
CA TYR A 279 19.64 -12.29 1.74
C TYR A 279 18.36 -11.51 2.05
N ALA A 280 18.08 -10.46 1.30
CA ALA A 280 16.81 -9.74 1.41
C ALA A 280 16.30 -9.33 0.03
N ALA A 281 14.98 -9.39 -0.17
CA ALA A 281 14.33 -9.07 -1.43
C ALA A 281 12.95 -8.44 -1.21
N GLY A 282 12.52 -7.61 -2.13
CA GLY A 282 11.26 -6.88 -2.06
C GLY A 282 11.35 -5.59 -1.26
N ASP A 283 10.20 -5.10 -0.81
CA ASP A 283 10.08 -3.76 -0.22
C ASP A 283 10.73 -3.61 1.16
N CYS A 284 11.24 -4.70 1.74
CA CYS A 284 12.02 -4.61 2.97
C CYS A 284 13.47 -4.14 2.73
N VAL A 285 13.92 -4.07 1.47
CA VAL A 285 15.26 -3.63 1.07
C VAL A 285 15.34 -2.10 0.99
N SER A 286 16.52 -1.55 1.23
CA SER A 286 16.85 -0.13 1.05
C SER A 286 16.77 0.25 -0.42
N LYS A 287 15.62 0.78 -0.86
CA LYS A 287 15.38 1.23 -2.23
C LYS A 287 14.29 2.30 -2.30
N LYS A 288 14.22 2.98 -3.44
CA LYS A 288 13.28 4.10 -3.67
C LYS A 288 11.90 3.67 -4.17
N MET A 289 11.79 2.51 -4.83
CA MET A 289 10.56 2.06 -5.48
C MET A 289 10.13 0.70 -4.97
N PHE A 290 8.86 0.62 -4.58
CA PHE A 290 8.20 -0.59 -4.09
C PHE A 290 7.24 -1.08 -5.18
N LEU A 291 7.69 -2.10 -5.91
CA LEU A 291 6.99 -2.67 -7.06
C LEU A 291 7.03 -4.20 -6.93
N GLU A 292 5.88 -4.85 -7.11
CA GLU A 292 5.78 -6.31 -7.00
C GLU A 292 6.67 -7.02 -8.02
N THR A 293 6.72 -6.52 -9.27
CA THR A 293 7.57 -7.09 -10.32
C THR A 293 9.05 -6.97 -10.00
N LEU A 294 9.46 -5.88 -9.35
CA LEU A 294 10.82 -5.70 -8.87
C LEU A 294 11.11 -6.66 -7.71
N ALA A 295 10.18 -6.82 -6.76
CA ALA A 295 10.33 -7.77 -5.67
C ALA A 295 10.46 -9.22 -6.17
N ALA A 296 9.68 -9.61 -7.19
CA ALA A 296 9.79 -10.92 -7.84
C ALA A 296 11.17 -11.12 -8.49
N ARG A 297 11.66 -10.13 -9.24
CA ARG A 297 13.00 -10.14 -9.84
C ARG A 297 14.10 -10.29 -8.79
N GLU A 298 14.02 -9.51 -7.71
CA GLU A 298 14.96 -9.56 -6.59
C GLU A 298 14.93 -10.93 -5.90
N GLY A 299 13.76 -11.53 -5.72
CA GLY A 299 13.62 -12.89 -5.18
C GLY A 299 14.35 -13.93 -6.03
N VAL A 300 14.21 -13.86 -7.36
CA VAL A 300 14.96 -14.73 -8.30
C VAL A 300 16.46 -14.51 -8.15
N ILE A 301 16.92 -13.25 -8.10
CA ILE A 301 18.35 -12.93 -7.93
C ILE A 301 18.88 -13.49 -6.60
N ALA A 302 18.14 -13.32 -5.51
CA ALA A 302 18.54 -13.83 -4.20
C ALA A 302 18.71 -15.36 -4.22
N VAL A 303 17.74 -16.09 -4.77
CA VAL A 303 17.79 -17.56 -4.87
C VAL A 303 18.95 -18.02 -5.76
N SER A 304 19.18 -17.37 -6.91
CA SER A 304 20.29 -17.72 -7.81
C SER A 304 21.68 -17.47 -7.21
N ASN A 305 21.80 -16.66 -6.16
CA ASN A 305 23.08 -16.44 -5.45
C ASN A 305 23.16 -17.19 -4.11
N ILE A 306 22.09 -17.89 -3.71
CA ILE A 306 22.08 -18.77 -2.52
C ILE A 306 22.75 -20.11 -2.81
N PHE A 307 22.54 -20.62 -4.02
CA PHE A 307 23.08 -21.86 -4.56
C PHE A 307 24.24 -21.57 -5.50
#